data_AF-A0A841GUH3-F1
#
_entry.id   AF-A0A841GUH3-F1
#
_cell.length_a   1.000
_cell.length_b   1.000
_cell.length_c   1.000
_cell.angle_alpha   90.00
_cell.angle_beta   90.00
_cell.angle_gamma   90.00
#
_symmetry.space_group_name_H-M   'P 1'
#
loop_
_entity.id
_entity.type
_entity.pdbx_description
1 polymer ?
#
loop_
_entity_poly.entity_id
_entity_poly.type
_entity_poly.pdbx_seq_one_letter_code
_entity_poly.pdbx_strand_id
1 'polypeptide(L)'
;MPAVTLNVPARRSRALHVTLWIVQVLLAVFFLMAGANHGLKPIAEAAQSSPWITGVPVWLARFIGFAELAGAVGLVLPAATRVMPWLTPLAAAGLAVIMALAVPFHVTRGEAGVIAFNIIPALLAAFVAWGRTTRVPIAPRSSRA
;
A
#
# COMPACT_ATOMS: atom_id res chain seq x y z
N MET A 1 7.35 -43.64 -25.57
CA MET A 1 6.48 -42.54 -26.03
C MET A 1 6.73 -41.33 -25.15
N PRO A 2 7.32 -40.23 -25.62
CA PRO A 2 7.53 -39.05 -24.78
C PRO A 2 6.21 -38.30 -24.63
N ALA A 3 5.86 -37.94 -23.39
CA ALA A 3 4.67 -37.16 -23.07
C ALA A 3 4.83 -35.74 -23.61
N VAL A 4 3.91 -35.32 -24.49
CA VAL A 4 3.80 -33.94 -24.94
C VAL A 4 3.25 -33.11 -23.78
N THR A 5 4.12 -32.38 -23.08
CA THR A 5 3.68 -31.39 -22.10
C THR A 5 3.10 -30.19 -22.85
N LEU A 6 1.77 -30.08 -22.87
CA LEU A 6 1.09 -28.88 -23.34
C LEU A 6 1.37 -27.77 -22.33
N ASN A 7 2.33 -26.90 -22.64
CA ASN A 7 2.55 -25.65 -21.91
C ASN A 7 1.37 -24.73 -22.20
N VAL A 8 0.27 -24.88 -21.47
CA VAL A 8 -0.87 -23.96 -21.56
C VAL A 8 -0.45 -22.67 -20.87
N PRO A 9 -0.22 -21.56 -21.60
CA PRO A 9 0.12 -20.31 -20.95
C PRO A 9 -1.02 -19.91 -20.02
N ALA A 10 -0.71 -19.73 -18.74
CA ALA A 10 -1.67 -19.27 -17.74
C ALA A 10 -2.29 -17.97 -18.24
N ARG A 11 -3.58 -18.00 -18.61
CA ARG A 11 -4.32 -16.82 -19.07
C ARG A 11 -4.23 -15.77 -17.96
N ARG A 12 -3.51 -14.66 -18.20
CA ARG A 12 -3.47 -13.52 -17.26
C ARG A 12 -4.92 -13.17 -16.89
N SER A 13 -5.26 -13.27 -15.61
CA SER A 13 -6.61 -12.95 -15.13
C SER A 13 -6.87 -11.46 -15.32
N ARG A 14 -7.66 -11.12 -16.34
CA ARG A 14 -8.08 -9.73 -16.62
C ARG A 14 -8.84 -9.15 -15.42
N ALA A 15 -9.70 -9.95 -14.80
CA ALA A 15 -10.44 -9.56 -13.60
C ALA A 15 -9.48 -9.17 -12.46
N LEU A 16 -8.53 -10.03 -12.11
CA LEU A 16 -7.55 -9.75 -11.06
C LEU A 16 -6.70 -8.51 -11.38
N HIS A 17 -6.33 -8.32 -12.65
CA HIS A 17 -5.59 -7.12 -13.07
C HIS A 17 -6.38 -5.83 -12.79
N VAL A 18 -7.66 -5.81 -13.12
CA VAL A 18 -8.57 -4.68 -12.87
C VAL A 18 -8.78 -4.48 -11.37
N THR A 19 -9.04 -5.55 -10.63
CA THR A 19 -9.22 -5.49 -9.17
C THR A 19 -8.00 -4.89 -8.48
N LEU A 20 -6.78 -5.33 -8.82
CA LEU A 20 -5.55 -4.79 -8.24
C LEU A 20 -5.40 -3.28 -8.51
N TRP A 21 -5.75 -2.82 -9.71
CA TRP A 21 -5.73 -1.39 -10.03
C TRP A 21 -6.73 -0.59 -9.22
N ILE A 22 -7.96 -1.07 -9.09
CA ILE A 22 -8.99 -0.41 -8.27
C ILE A 22 -8.49 -0.30 -6.82
N VAL A 23 -8.02 -1.40 -6.24
CA VAL A 23 -7.52 -1.41 -4.87
C VAL A 23 -6.31 -0.48 -4.70
N GLN A 24 -5.36 -0.48 -5.64
CA GLN A 24 -4.21 0.42 -5.61
C GLN A 24 -4.61 1.90 -5.61
N VAL A 25 -5.56 2.30 -6.47
CA VAL A 25 -6.00 3.69 -6.55
C VAL A 25 -6.74 4.09 -5.28
N LEU A 26 -7.62 3.23 -4.76
CA LEU A 26 -8.32 3.50 -3.50
C LEU A 26 -7.36 3.64 -2.33
N LEU A 27 -6.39 2.72 -2.20
CA LEU A 27 -5.35 2.80 -1.17
C LEU A 27 -4.48 4.04 -1.35
N ALA A 28 -4.09 4.38 -2.58
CA ALA A 28 -3.29 5.57 -2.84
C ALA A 28 -4.01 6.85 -2.41
N VAL A 29 -5.30 6.99 -2.72
CA VAL A 29 -6.10 8.13 -2.24
C VAL A 29 -6.16 8.16 -0.71
N PHE A 30 -6.46 7.01 -0.09
CA PHE A 30 -6.53 6.88 1.37
C PHE A 30 -5.22 7.31 2.05
N PHE A 31 -4.09 6.76 1.60
CA PHE A 31 -2.77 7.05 2.17
C PHE A 31 -2.22 8.43 1.78
N LEU A 32 -2.66 9.00 0.65
CA LEU A 32 -2.33 10.38 0.32
C LEU A 32 -3.00 11.34 1.31
N MET A 33 -4.27 11.09 1.67
CA MET A 33 -4.98 11.88 2.68
C MET A 33 -4.37 11.71 4.07
N ALA A 34 -4.11 10.46 4.50
CA ALA A 34 -3.48 10.17 5.79
C ALA A 34 -2.08 10.78 5.88
N GLY A 35 -1.23 10.52 4.87
CA GLY A 35 0.14 11.01 4.83
C GLY A 35 0.22 12.53 4.71
N ALA A 36 -0.72 13.19 4.02
CA ALA A 36 -0.80 14.65 4.01
C ALA A 36 -1.16 15.20 5.40
N ASN A 37 -2.10 14.55 6.09
CA ASN A 37 -2.49 14.93 7.46
C ASN A 37 -1.32 14.76 8.44
N HIS A 38 -0.62 13.63 8.42
CA HIS A 38 0.45 13.33 9.37
C HIS A 38 1.79 14.00 9.01
N GLY A 39 2.09 14.07 7.72
CA GLY A 39 3.38 14.50 7.19
C GLY A 39 3.47 16.01 6.95
N LEU A 40 2.40 16.66 6.48
CA LEU A 40 2.47 18.04 5.99
C LEU A 40 1.80 19.08 6.89
N LYS A 41 0.69 18.74 7.56
CA LYS A 41 -0.04 19.70 8.40
C LYS A 41 0.72 20.07 9.68
N PRO A 42 0.45 21.22 10.31
CA PRO A 42 0.89 21.50 11.67
C PRO A 42 0.43 20.40 12.65
N ILE A 43 1.28 19.99 13.59
CA ILE A 43 0.99 18.86 14.49
C ILE A 43 -0.30 19.06 15.28
N ALA A 44 -0.54 20.29 15.76
CA ALA A 44 -1.77 20.63 16.48
C ALA A 44 -3.04 20.50 15.61
N GLU A 45 -2.95 20.73 14.30
CA GLU A 45 -4.07 20.55 13.37
C GLU A 45 -4.25 19.08 13.02
N ALA A 46 -3.16 18.37 12.72
CA ALA A 46 -3.17 16.94 12.41
C ALA A 46 -3.79 16.11 13.55
N ALA A 47 -3.47 16.47 14.80
CA ALA A 47 -3.98 15.80 16.00
C ALA A 47 -5.50 15.87 16.16
N GLN A 48 -6.18 16.87 15.59
CA GLN A 48 -7.65 17.01 15.70
C GLN A 48 -8.38 15.84 15.01
N SER A 49 -7.83 15.33 13.91
CA SER A 49 -8.38 14.21 13.16
C SER A 49 -7.62 12.90 13.37
N SER A 50 -6.42 12.96 13.96
CA SER A 50 -5.57 11.80 14.25
C SER A 50 -5.00 11.93 15.67
N PRO A 51 -5.80 11.65 16.72
CA PRO A 51 -5.42 11.91 18.11
C PRO A 51 -4.14 11.20 18.57
N TRP A 52 -3.82 10.04 17.95
CA TRP A 52 -2.62 9.27 18.23
C TRP A 52 -1.30 10.05 18.08
N ILE A 53 -1.30 11.10 17.25
CA ILE A 53 -0.12 11.94 17.00
C ILE A 53 0.40 12.59 18.29
N THR A 54 -0.49 12.89 19.24
CA THR A 54 -0.10 13.48 20.53
C THR A 54 0.57 12.47 21.47
N GLY A 55 0.39 11.17 21.21
CA GLY A 55 0.96 10.09 22.01
C GLY A 55 2.34 9.62 21.55
N VAL A 56 2.95 10.27 20.56
CA VAL A 56 4.25 9.87 19.99
C VAL A 56 5.17 11.08 19.78
N PRO A 57 6.49 10.88 19.68
CA PRO A 57 7.41 11.94 19.28
C PRO A 57 7.05 12.51 17.90
N VAL A 58 7.18 13.83 17.74
CA VAL A 58 6.86 14.54 16.48
C VAL A 58 7.59 13.94 15.28
N TRP A 59 8.88 13.59 15.43
CA TRP A 59 9.67 13.03 14.35
C TRP A 59 9.07 11.70 13.83
N LEU A 60 8.47 10.89 14.71
CA LEU A 60 7.87 9.60 14.35
C LEU A 60 6.58 9.82 13.56
N ALA A 61 5.73 10.75 14.01
CA ALA A 61 4.53 11.13 13.27
C ALA A 61 4.88 11.65 11.86
N ARG A 62 5.93 12.47 11.73
CA ARG A 62 6.42 12.96 10.43
C ARG A 62 6.95 11.84 9.56
N PHE A 63 7.76 10.94 10.14
CA PHE A 63 8.29 9.78 9.42
C PHE A 63 7.16 8.91 8.84
N ILE A 64 6.15 8.58 9.65
CA ILE A 64 4.99 7.81 9.21
C ILE A 64 4.26 8.56 8.08
N GLY A 65 3.97 9.85 8.26
CA GLY A 65 3.26 10.62 7.23
C GLY A 65 4.00 10.67 5.89
N PHE A 66 5.32 10.89 5.90
CA PHE A 66 6.11 10.86 4.67
C PHE A 66 6.22 9.45 4.06
N ALA A 67 6.29 8.41 4.90
CA ALA A 67 6.28 7.03 4.43
C ALA A 67 4.94 6.66 3.78
N GLU A 68 3.81 7.11 4.34
CA GLU A 68 2.48 6.94 3.75
C GLU A 68 2.35 7.67 2.40
N LEU A 69 2.82 8.92 2.31
CA LEU A 69 2.87 9.67 1.05
C LEU A 69 3.71 8.94 -0.01
N ALA A 70 4.92 8.50 0.37
CA ALA A 70 5.79 7.75 -0.53
C ALA A 70 5.15 6.43 -0.97
N GLY A 71 4.47 5.73 -0.05
CA GLY A 71 3.72 4.52 -0.33
C GLY A 71 2.56 4.75 -1.29
N ALA A 72 1.76 5.81 -1.08
CA ALA A 72 0.65 6.18 -1.96
C ALA A 72 1.12 6.46 -3.40
N VAL A 73 2.22 7.21 -3.53
CA VAL A 73 2.85 7.49 -4.82
C VAL A 73 3.41 6.21 -5.45
N GLY A 74 4.13 5.41 -4.66
CA GLY A 74 4.74 4.15 -5.09
C GLY A 74 3.72 3.06 -5.49
N LEU A 75 2.52 3.10 -4.94
CA LEU A 75 1.43 2.21 -5.32
C LEU A 75 0.99 2.42 -6.77
N VAL A 76 1.04 3.64 -7.30
CA VAL A 76 0.42 3.99 -8.59
C VAL A 76 1.45 4.36 -9.65
N LEU A 77 2.40 5.25 -9.35
CA LEU A 77 3.28 5.81 -10.40
C LEU A 77 4.18 4.77 -11.07
N PRO A 78 4.89 3.87 -10.36
CA PRO A 78 5.75 2.87 -11.01
C PRO A 78 4.94 1.91 -11.88
N ALA A 79 3.76 1.50 -11.42
CA ALA A 79 2.82 0.66 -12.16
C ALA A 79 2.28 1.34 -13.43
N ALA A 80 1.90 2.62 -13.33
CA ALA A 80 1.27 3.36 -14.43
C ALA A 80 2.28 3.76 -15.50
N THR A 81 3.44 4.24 -15.06
CA THR A 81 4.54 4.62 -15.96
C THR A 81 5.28 3.41 -16.52
N ARG A 82 5.23 2.27 -15.82
CA ARG A 82 6.06 1.07 -16.07
C ARG A 82 7.57 1.35 -15.96
N VAL A 83 7.94 2.34 -15.16
CA VAL A 83 9.33 2.61 -14.75
C VAL A 83 9.52 1.99 -13.37
N MET A 84 10.48 1.06 -13.24
CA MET A 84 10.74 0.31 -12.00
C MET A 84 9.45 -0.24 -11.33
N PRO A 85 8.60 -1.00 -12.05
CA PRO A 85 7.29 -1.42 -11.53
C PRO A 85 7.35 -2.33 -10.28
N TRP A 86 8.54 -2.87 -9.95
CA TRP A 86 8.78 -3.61 -8.71
C TRP A 86 8.65 -2.74 -7.45
N LEU A 87 8.72 -1.41 -7.59
CA LEU A 87 8.48 -0.47 -6.49
C LEU A 87 7.02 -0.49 -6.01
N THR A 88 6.07 -0.88 -6.87
CA THR A 88 4.65 -0.95 -6.49
C THR A 88 4.35 -2.01 -5.43
N PRO A 89 4.74 -3.30 -5.60
CA PRO A 89 4.55 -4.27 -4.53
C PRO A 89 5.38 -3.95 -3.28
N LEU A 90 6.55 -3.30 -3.42
CA LEU A 90 7.33 -2.84 -2.26
C LEU A 90 6.60 -1.75 -1.47
N ALA A 91 6.05 -0.73 -2.15
CA ALA A 91 5.24 0.31 -1.53
C ALA A 91 4.01 -0.28 -0.83
N ALA A 92 3.32 -1.22 -1.49
CA ALA A 92 2.19 -1.94 -0.89
C ALA A 92 2.60 -2.71 0.39
N ALA A 93 3.75 -3.39 0.37
CA ALA A 93 4.26 -4.09 1.55
C ALA A 93 4.60 -3.11 2.69
N GLY A 94 5.26 -1.98 2.40
CA GLY A 94 5.57 -0.95 3.39
C GLY A 94 4.32 -0.37 4.05
N LEU A 95 3.29 -0.04 3.27
CA LEU A 95 2.00 0.41 3.78
C LEU A 95 1.29 -0.64 4.64
N ALA A 96 1.36 -1.92 4.23
CA ALA A 96 0.83 -3.02 5.02
C ALA A 96 1.55 -3.13 6.38
N VAL A 97 2.87 -2.94 6.41
CA VAL A 97 3.66 -2.95 7.66
C VAL A 97 3.27 -1.78 8.56
N ILE A 98 3.14 -0.56 8.04
CA ILE A 98 2.70 0.62 8.83
C ILE A 98 1.37 0.32 9.53
N MET A 99 0.39 -0.17 8.77
CA MET A 99 -0.94 -0.48 9.30
C MET A 99 -0.92 -1.66 10.27
N ALA A 100 -0.12 -2.70 10.00
CA ALA A 100 0.02 -3.84 10.90
C ALA A 100 0.65 -3.43 12.25
N LEU A 101 1.62 -2.51 12.24
CA LEU A 101 2.23 -1.97 13.47
C LEU A 101 1.30 -1.01 14.22
N ALA A 102 0.41 -0.31 13.51
CA ALA A 102 -0.56 0.58 14.12
C ALA A 102 -1.66 -0.17 14.90
N VAL A 103 -2.01 -1.41 14.50
CA VAL A 103 -3.00 -2.24 15.23
C VAL A 103 -2.65 -2.42 16.71
N PRO A 104 -1.50 -3.02 17.09
CA PRO A 104 -1.16 -3.19 18.50
C PRO A 104 -1.03 -1.85 19.23
N PHE A 105 -0.53 -0.80 18.56
CA PHE A 105 -0.47 0.55 19.13
C PHE A 105 -1.86 1.04 19.56
N HIS A 106 -2.88 0.94 18.70
CA HIS A 106 -4.24 1.37 19.03
C HIS A 106 -4.93 0.44 20.04
N VAL A 107 -4.66 -0.87 19.98
CA VAL A 107 -5.16 -1.84 20.98
C VAL A 107 -4.67 -1.49 22.38
N THR A 108 -3.38 -1.18 22.55
CA THR A 108 -2.82 -0.82 23.87
C THR A 108 -3.40 0.46 24.46
N ARG A 109 -4.03 1.30 23.63
CA ARG A 109 -4.67 2.57 24.01
C ARG A 109 -6.18 2.44 24.20
N GLY A 110 -6.75 1.25 24.03
CA GLY A 110 -8.19 1.02 24.13
C GLY A 110 -9.00 1.64 22.97
N GLU A 111 -8.35 2.01 21.87
CA GLU A 111 -8.97 2.71 20.74
C GLU A 111 -9.59 1.71 19.74
N ALA A 112 -10.51 0.86 20.21
CA ALA A 112 -11.06 -0.24 19.41
C ALA A 112 -11.77 0.23 18.12
N GLY A 113 -12.37 1.42 18.15
CA GLY A 113 -13.11 2.00 17.02
C GLY A 113 -12.24 2.27 15.78
N VAL A 114 -10.92 2.42 15.92
CA VAL A 114 -10.02 2.69 14.79
C VAL A 114 -9.25 1.46 14.31
N ILE A 115 -9.41 0.31 14.96
CA ILE A 115 -8.69 -0.93 14.58
C ILE A 115 -9.08 -1.37 13.16
N ALA A 116 -10.35 -1.27 12.80
CA ALA A 116 -10.82 -1.63 11.45
C ALA A 116 -10.16 -0.77 10.36
N PHE A 117 -9.93 0.52 10.63
CA PHE A 117 -9.22 1.46 9.75
C PHE A 117 -7.73 1.13 9.57
N ASN A 118 -7.18 0.22 10.39
CA ASN A 118 -5.82 -0.29 10.22
C ASN A 118 -5.81 -1.66 9.53
N ILE A 119 -6.68 -2.59 9.98
CA ILE A 119 -6.71 -3.96 9.45
C ILE A 119 -7.14 -3.99 7.98
N ILE A 120 -8.18 -3.24 7.60
CA ILE A 120 -8.71 -3.30 6.23
C ILE A 120 -7.66 -2.81 5.21
N PRO A 121 -7.04 -1.62 5.38
CA PRO A 121 -5.97 -1.18 4.48
C PRO A 121 -4.75 -2.11 4.52
N ALA A 122 -4.39 -2.68 5.67
CA ALA A 122 -3.28 -3.65 5.76
C ALA A 122 -3.52 -4.86 4.86
N LEU A 123 -4.70 -5.47 4.94
CA LEU A 123 -5.06 -6.65 4.13
C LEU A 123 -5.12 -6.32 2.65
N LEU A 124 -5.70 -5.18 2.29
CA LEU A 124 -5.76 -4.71 0.90
C LEU A 124 -4.35 -4.43 0.34
N ALA A 125 -3.49 -3.81 1.13
CA ALA A 125 -2.11 -3.53 0.73
C ALA A 125 -1.29 -4.83 0.59
N ALA A 126 -1.45 -5.78 1.50
CA ALA A 126 -0.86 -7.13 1.38
C ALA A 126 -1.36 -7.87 0.14
N PHE A 127 -2.67 -7.76 -0.17
CA PHE A 127 -3.25 -8.31 -1.39
C PHE A 127 -2.63 -7.70 -2.65
N VAL A 128 -2.40 -6.38 -2.68
CA VAL A 128 -1.71 -5.71 -3.78
C VAL A 128 -0.26 -6.19 -3.91
N ALA A 129 0.47 -6.25 -2.79
CA ALA A 129 1.87 -6.70 -2.77
C ALA A 129 2.00 -8.11 -3.35
N TRP A 130 1.19 -9.05 -2.87
CA TRP A 130 1.14 -10.41 -3.38
C TRP A 130 0.73 -10.47 -4.85
N GLY A 131 -0.34 -9.78 -5.22
CA GLY A 131 -0.91 -9.79 -6.56
C GLY A 131 0.03 -9.23 -7.61
N ARG A 132 0.77 -8.16 -7.30
CA ARG A 132 1.74 -7.53 -8.22
C ARG A 132 3.11 -8.22 -8.23
N THR A 133 3.44 -9.01 -7.21
CA THR A 133 4.69 -9.78 -7.20
C THR A 133 4.54 -11.11 -7.94
N THR A 134 3.47 -11.87 -7.66
CA THR A 134 3.40 -13.29 -8.08
C THR A 134 2.33 -13.59 -9.13
N ARG A 135 1.18 -12.90 -9.10
CA ARG A 135 0.01 -13.28 -9.93
C ARG A 135 -0.09 -12.49 -11.23
N VAL A 136 0.02 -11.16 -11.15
CA VAL A 136 -0.12 -10.25 -12.29
C VAL A 136 0.96 -9.16 -12.25
N PRO A 137 2.24 -9.54 -12.44
CA PRO A 137 3.35 -8.60 -12.46
C PRO A 137 3.26 -7.64 -13.66
N ILE A 138 3.70 -6.41 -13.43
CA ILE A 138 3.76 -5.36 -14.45
C ILE A 138 5.15 -5.42 -15.09
N ALA A 139 5.19 -5.63 -16.40
CA ALA A 139 6.45 -5.65 -17.15
C ALA A 139 7.02 -4.22 -17.30
N PRO A 140 8.33 -4.02 -17.11
CA PRO A 140 8.98 -2.73 -17.37
C PRO A 140 8.82 -2.26 -18.82
N ARG A 141 8.83 -0.94 -19.03
CA ARG A 141 8.73 -0.35 -20.38
C ARG A 141 9.95 -0.69 -21.27
N SER A 142 11.14 -0.83 -20.69
CA SER A 142 12.40 -1.06 -21.41
C SER A 142 12.64 -2.51 -21.86
N SER A 143 11.82 -3.48 -21.43
CA SER A 143 11.99 -4.89 -21.80
C SER A 143 11.30 -5.25 -23.15
N ARG A 144 11.30 -4.33 -24.12
CA ARG A 144 10.74 -4.51 -25.47
C ARG A 144 11.77 -4.25 -26.59
N ALA A 145 13.05 -4.22 -26.28
CA ALA A 145 14.15 -4.18 -27.26
C ALA A 145 14.59 -5.61 -27.61
#